data_AF-A0A512PEJ6-F1
#
_entry.id   AF-A0A512PEJ6-F1
#
_cell.length_a   1.000
_cell.length_b   1.000
_cell.length_c   1.000
_cell.angle_alpha   90.00
_cell.angle_beta   90.00
_cell.angle_gamma   90.00
#
_symmetry.space_group_name_H-M   'P 1'
#
loop_
_entity.id
_entity.type
_entity.pdbx_description
1 polymer ?
#
loop_
_entity_poly.entity_id
_entity_poly.type
_entity_poly.pdbx_seq_one_letter_code
_entity_poly.pdbx_strand_id
1 'polypeptide(L)' 'MSLRTTKDGRIALLAYTALDRLRAGAGSVPWALLSIAQLQKVHDVSPYDVIYLDVRIPEEHRGTFG' A
#
# COMPACT_ATOMS: atom_id res chain seq x y z
N MET A 1 5.08 3.00 -1.39
CA MET A 1 4.23 1.84 -1.74
C MET A 1 4.69 0.68 -0.91
N SER A 2 3.78 -0.08 -0.31
CA SER A 2 4.14 -1.18 0.60
C SER A 2 3.30 -2.41 0.28
N LEU A 3 3.97 -3.56 0.18
CA LEU A 3 3.33 -4.87 0.11
C LEU A 3 3.22 -5.44 1.51
N ARG A 4 2.09 -6.06 1.83
CA ARG A 4 1.87 -6.73 3.12
C ARG A 4 1.21 -8.08 2.91
N THR A 5 1.70 -9.11 3.60
CA THR A 5 1.03 -10.40 3.65
C THR A 5 -0.17 -10.31 4.60
N THR A 6 -1.35 -10.60 4.07
CA THR A 6 -2.58 -10.72 4.85
C THR A 6 -2.54 -11.97 5.72
N LYS A 7 -3.44 -12.06 6.72
CA LYS A 7 -3.57 -13.25 7.56
C LYS A 7 -3.88 -14.54 6.77
N ASP A 8 -4.44 -14.38 5.58
CA ASP A 8 -4.83 -15.46 4.67
C ASP A 8 -3.75 -15.72 3.59
N GLY A 9 -2.51 -15.26 3.81
CA GLY A 9 -1.36 -15.51 2.94
C GLY A 9 -1.28 -14.67 1.67
N ARG A 10 -2.35 -13.93 1.31
CA ARG A 10 -2.38 -13.03 0.14
C ARG A 10 -1.46 -11.83 0.29
N ILE A 11 -0.79 -11.41 -0.78
CA ILE A 11 0.01 -10.19 -0.86
C ILE A 11 -0.91 -9.02 -1.21
N ALA A 12 -1.01 -8.05 -0.29
CA ALA A 12 -1.80 -6.85 -0.46
C ALA A 12 -0.93 -5.65 -0.82
N LEU A 13 -1.31 -4.94 -1.87
CA LEU A 13 -0.80 -3.62 -2.21
C LEU A 13 -1.62 -2.54 -1.49
N LEU A 14 -0.98 -1.77 -0.62
CA LEU A 14 -1.61 -0.60 0.00
C LEU A 14 -1.42 0.64 -0.89
N ALA A 15 -2.54 1.22 -1.32
CA ALA A 15 -2.58 2.43 -2.12
C ALA A 15 -3.54 3.47 -1.49
N TYR A 16 -3.30 4.73 -1.82
CA TYR A 16 -4.10 5.85 -1.32
C TYR A 16 -4.48 6.74 -2.50
N THR A 17 -5.73 7.19 -2.53
CA THR A 17 -6.22 8.02 -3.63
C THR A 17 -5.78 9.47 -3.51
N ALA A 18 -5.34 9.88 -2.31
CA ALA A 18 -4.90 11.24 -2.01
C ALA A 18 -3.78 11.27 -0.96
N LEU A 19 -2.96 12.31 -1.01
CA LEU A 19 -1.79 12.47 -0.13
C LEU A 19 -2.18 12.71 1.34
N ASP A 20 -3.27 13.44 1.59
CA ASP A 20 -3.79 13.65 2.95
C ASP A 20 -4.24 12.32 3.59
N ARG A 21 -4.91 11.46 2.81
CA ARG A 21 -5.31 10.11 3.25
C ARG A 21 -4.11 9.23 3.54
N LEU A 22 -3.06 9.29 2.70
CA LEU A 22 -1.79 8.59 2.96
C LEU A 22 -1.19 9.03 4.30
N ARG A 23 -1.11 10.35 4.54
CA ARG A 23 -0.59 10.89 5.79
C ARG A 23 -1.43 10.47 7.00
N ALA A 24 -2.76 10.49 6.88
CA ALA A 24 -3.66 10.08 7.96
C ALA A 24 -3.66 8.56 8.20
N GLY A 25 -3.45 7.76 7.14
CA GLY A 25 -3.56 6.30 7.17
C GLY A 25 -2.24 5.60 7.51
N ALA A 26 -1.15 6.00 6.84
CA ALA A 26 0.17 5.36 6.96
C ALA A 26 1.23 6.24 7.65
N GLY A 27 0.95 7.54 7.87
CA GLY A 27 1.93 8.46 8.44
C GLY A 27 2.98 8.93 7.42
N SER A 28 4.15 9.33 7.92
CA SER A 28 5.27 9.78 7.09
C SER A 28 6.07 8.59 6.56
N VAL A 29 5.62 8.02 5.44
CA VAL A 29 6.25 6.87 4.77
C VAL A 29 6.69 7.21 3.35
N PRO A 30 7.69 6.51 2.78
CA PRO A 30 8.02 6.62 1.36
C PRO A 30 6.83 6.21 0.47
N TRP A 31 6.47 7.09 -0.46
CA TRP A 31 5.36 6.88 -1.38
C TRP A 31 5.75 7.30 -2.81
N ALA A 32 5.00 6.81 -3.78
CA ALA A 32 5.13 7.17 -5.18
C ALA A 32 3.73 7.33 -5.77
N LEU A 33 3.57 8.29 -6.69
CA LEU A 33 2.33 8.44 -7.45
C LEU A 33 2.34 7.45 -8.61
N LEU A 34 1.28 6.66 -8.74
CA LEU A 34 1.13 5.68 -9.81
C LEU A 34 -0.22 5.87 -10.50
N SER A 35 -0.21 5.85 -11.83
CA SER A 35 -1.41 5.68 -12.65
C SER A 35 -1.87 4.23 -12.65
N ILE A 36 -3.12 3.98 -13.04
CA ILE A 36 -3.66 2.62 -13.21
C ILE A 36 -2.79 1.78 -14.16
N ALA A 37 -2.28 2.37 -15.24
CA ALA A 37 -1.39 1.66 -16.16
C ALA A 37 -0.04 1.27 -15.52
N GLN A 38 0.46 2.06 -14.56
CA GLN A 38 1.68 1.73 -13.83
C GLN A 38 1.44 0.65 -12.77
N LEU A 39 0.22 0.50 -12.24
CA LEU A 39 -0.11 -0.59 -11.31
C LEU A 39 0.06 -1.97 -11.96
N GLN A 40 -0.22 -2.08 -13.27
CA GLN A 40 0.03 -3.32 -14.01
C GLN A 40 1.53 -3.64 -14.06
N LYS A 41 2.36 -2.65 -14.42
CA LYS A 41 3.83 -2.82 -14.46
C LYS A 41 4.39 -3.24 -13.10
N VAL A 42 3.84 -2.69 -12.03
CA VAL A 42 4.20 -3.08 -10.66
C VAL A 42 3.82 -4.53 -10.39
N HIS A 43 2.63 -4.95 -10.78
CA HIS A 43 2.17 -6.33 -10.62
C HIS A 43 3.04 -7.31 -11.41
N ASP A 44 3.45 -6.95 -12.62
CA ASP A 44 4.30 -7.79 -13.48
C ASP A 44 5.68 -8.06 -12.86
N VAL A 45 6.20 -7.10 -12.07
CA VAL A 45 7.49 -7.22 -11.36
C VAL A 45 7.32 -7.87 -9.99
N SER A 46 6.27 -7.52 -9.27
CA SER A 46 5.97 -8.00 -7.92
C SER A 46 4.46 -8.26 -7.81
N PRO A 47 4.04 -9.51 -8.03
CA PRO A 47 2.62 -9.87 -8.00
C PRO A 47 2.01 -9.58 -6.64
N TYR A 48 0.79 -9.07 -6.68
CA TYR A 48 -0.06 -8.85 -5.51
C TYR A 48 -1.47 -9.35 -5.83
N ASP A 49 -2.14 -9.93 -4.84
CA ASP A 49 -3.46 -10.54 -5.02
C ASP A 49 -4.60 -9.53 -4.85
N VAL A 50 -4.34 -8.45 -4.11
CA VAL A 50 -5.38 -7.48 -3.73
C VAL A 50 -4.78 -6.09 -3.56
N ILE A 51 -5.56 -5.08 -3.93
CA ILE A 51 -5.27 -3.68 -3.60
C ILE A 51 -6.24 -3.24 -2.52
N TYR A 52 -5.71 -2.73 -1.41
CA TYR A 52 -6.52 -2.01 -0.44
C TYR A 52 -6.29 -0.51 -0.58
N LEU A 53 -7.41 0.23 -0.66
CA LEU A 53 -7.42 1.68 -0.81
C LEU A 53 -7.75 2.36 0.51
N ASP A 54 -7.01 3.42 0.82
CA ASP A 54 -7.26 4.34 1.93
C ASP A 54 -7.43 3.65 3.30
N VAL A 55 -6.69 2.57 3.53
CA VAL A 55 -6.70 1.85 4.80
C VAL A 55 -6.08 2.70 5.90
N ARG A 56 -6.69 2.70 7.08
CA ARG A 56 -6.09 3.31 8.26
C ARG A 56 -5.27 2.28 9.01
N ILE A 57 -3.94 2.44 8.98
CA ILE A 57 -3.03 1.57 9.73
C ILE A 57 -3.04 2.03 11.20
N PRO A 58 -3.20 1.11 12.17
CA PRO A 58 -3.02 1.41 13.59
C PRO A 58 -1.68 2.07 13.83
N GLU A 59 -1.63 3.04 14.75
CA GLU A 59 -0.46 3.90 14.97
C GLU A 59 0.80 3.07 15.28
N GLU A 60 0.65 2.01 16.08
CA GLU A 60 1.72 1.08 16.46
C GLU A 60 2.33 0.30 15.29
N HIS A 61 1.68 0.31 14.12
CA HIS A 61 2.09 -0.42 12.92
C HIS A 61 2.41 0.50 11.74
N ARG A 62 2.40 1.82 11.94
CA ARG A 62 2.81 2.81 10.93
C ARG A 62 4.33 2.87 10.84
N GLY A 63 4.87 3.00 9.62
CA GLY A 63 6.32 3.07 9.40
C GLY A 63 7.09 1.77 9.63
N THR A 64 6.48 0.74 10.23
CA THR A 64 7.05 -0.61 10.32
C THR A 64 6.88 -1.31 8.98
N PHE A 65 7.98 -1.38 8.24
CA PHE A 65 8.21 -2.37 7.21
C PHE A 65 8.42 -3.69 7.96
N GLY A 66 7.72 -4.76 7.55
CA GLY A 66 7.75 -6.05 8.23
C GLY A 66 9.18 -6.58 8.42
#